data_AF-A0A2V7I5W2-F1
#
_entry.id   AF-A0A2V7I5W2-F1
#
_cell.length_a   1.000
_cell.length_b   1.000
_cell.length_c   1.000
_cell.angle_alpha   90.00
_cell.angle_beta   90.00
_cell.angle_gamma   90.00
#
_symmetry.space_group_name_H-M   'P 1'
#
loop_
_entity.id
_entity.type
_entity.pdbx_description
1 polymer ?
#
loop_
_entity_poly.entity_id
_entity_poly.type
_entity_poly.pdbx_seq_one_letter_code
_entity_poly.pdbx_strand_id
1 'polypeptide(L)'
;MRKDSKLEWPRIETKTHWIMTGFDEDLNKAMVNAVRETVDFLSGQKTVQLSRYEAYSLTSMVADCRVSQVVDVRKGVHCMMPKSVFVAKK
;
A
#
# COMPACT_ATOMS: atom_id res chain seq x y z
N MET A 1 -20.42 6.43 3.64
CA MET A 1 -19.19 7.26 3.54
C MET A 1 -18.55 7.35 4.92
N ARG A 2 -17.28 6.96 5.07
CA ARG A 2 -16.53 7.20 6.33
C ARG A 2 -16.09 8.66 6.37
N LYS A 3 -16.51 9.40 7.41
CA LYS A 3 -16.20 10.83 7.58
C LYS A 3 -14.87 11.07 8.32
N ASP A 4 -14.33 10.02 8.91
CA ASP A 4 -13.16 10.00 9.79
C ASP A 4 -11.84 9.68 9.08
N SER A 5 -11.87 9.43 7.76
CA SER A 5 -10.67 9.03 7.00
C SER A 5 -10.38 10.01 5.87
N LYS A 6 -9.26 10.74 5.96
CA LYS A 6 -8.66 11.44 4.83
C LYS A 6 -7.69 10.50 4.14
N LEU A 7 -7.87 10.29 2.84
CA LEU A 7 -7.00 9.46 2.02
C LEU A 7 -6.33 10.35 0.99
N GLU A 8 -5.00 10.35 0.98
CA GLU A 8 -4.20 11.03 -0.06
C GLU A 8 -4.22 10.23 -1.37
N TRP A 9 -4.20 8.89 -1.25
CA TRP A 9 -4.21 7.97 -2.38
C TRP A 9 -5.42 7.02 -2.34
N PRO A 10 -5.88 6.54 -3.52
CA PRO A 10 -6.86 5.46 -3.57
C PRO A 10 -6.33 4.21 -2.86
N ARG A 11 -7.15 3.66 -1.97
CA ARG A 11 -6.93 2.37 -1.30
C ARG A 11 -8.02 1.40 -1.69
N ILE A 12 -7.63 0.17 -1.96
CA ILE A 12 -8.53 -0.91 -2.34
C ILE A 12 -8.38 -2.03 -1.31
N GLU A 13 -9.48 -2.67 -0.95
CA GLU A 13 -9.49 -3.78 -0.02
C GLU A 13 -10.20 -4.97 -0.65
N THR A 14 -9.52 -6.11 -0.67
CA THR A 14 -10.12 -7.40 -1.03
C THR A 14 -10.29 -8.25 0.23
N LYS A 15 -10.88 -9.44 0.11
CA LYS A 15 -10.96 -10.37 1.25
C LYS A 15 -9.57 -10.74 1.81
N THR A 16 -8.56 -10.79 0.95
CA THR A 16 -7.23 -11.32 1.25
C THR A 16 -6.13 -10.26 1.37
N HIS A 17 -6.26 -9.12 0.69
CA HIS A 17 -5.20 -8.13 0.55
C HIS A 17 -5.72 -6.71 0.81
N TRP A 18 -4.88 -5.88 1.42
CA TRP A 18 -4.96 -4.42 1.27
C TRP A 18 -4.10 -4.00 0.09
N ILE A 19 -4.59 -3.07 -0.70
CA ILE A 19 -3.93 -2.65 -1.94
C ILE A 19 -3.81 -1.14 -1.94
N MET A 20 -2.57 -0.67 -1.98
CA MET A 20 -2.21 0.75 -1.97
C MET A 20 -1.71 1.13 -3.35
N THR A 21 -2.08 2.33 -3.82
CA THR A 21 -1.81 2.74 -5.20
C THR A 21 -0.93 3.98 -5.24
N GLY A 22 -0.17 4.11 -6.32
CA GLY A 22 0.66 5.28 -6.62
C GLY A 22 0.61 5.59 -8.10
N PHE A 23 0.52 6.88 -8.44
CA PHE A 23 0.48 7.35 -9.81
C PHE A 23 1.45 8.50 -10.02
N ASP A 24 2.14 8.49 -11.14
CA ASP A 24 3.06 9.54 -11.56
C ASP A 24 3.33 9.44 -13.08
N GLU A 25 3.79 10.53 -13.71
CA GLU A 25 4.22 10.48 -15.11
C GLU A 25 5.46 9.60 -15.31
N ASP A 26 6.26 9.39 -14.25
CA ASP A 26 7.37 8.44 -14.25
C ASP A 26 7.01 7.14 -13.50
N LEU A 27 7.29 5.98 -14.09
CA LEU A 27 6.91 4.69 -13.50
C LEU A 27 7.64 4.42 -12.18
N ASN A 28 8.91 4.85 -12.06
CA ASN A 28 9.68 4.67 -10.85
C ASN A 28 9.12 5.55 -9.73
N LYS A 29 8.72 6.78 -10.03
CA LYS A 29 8.03 7.64 -9.07
C LYS A 29 6.68 7.08 -8.66
N ALA A 30 5.91 6.50 -9.58
CA ALA A 30 4.65 5.82 -9.27
C ALA A 30 4.86 4.64 -8.29
N MET A 31 5.92 3.86 -8.50
CA MET A 31 6.33 2.78 -7.58
C MET A 31 6.72 3.33 -6.20
N VAL A 32 7.54 4.39 -6.13
CA VAL A 32 7.90 5.04 -4.86
C VAL A 32 6.66 5.53 -4.12
N ASN A 33 5.69 6.11 -4.83
CA ASN A 33 4.44 6.59 -4.24
C ASN A 33 3.61 5.42 -3.68
N ALA A 34 3.47 4.31 -4.42
CA ALA A 34 2.72 3.13 -3.98
C ALA A 34 3.33 2.47 -2.73
N VAL A 35 4.66 2.35 -2.69
CA VAL A 35 5.40 1.81 -1.53
C VAL A 35 5.28 2.75 -0.33
N ARG A 36 5.45 4.06 -0.55
CA ARG A 36 5.32 5.05 0.54
C ARG A 36 3.93 5.00 1.16
N GLU A 37 2.89 4.97 0.32
CA GLU A 37 1.51 4.83 0.78
C GLU A 37 1.27 3.53 1.56
N THR A 38 1.91 2.44 1.13
CA THR A 38 1.88 1.15 1.86
C THR A 38 2.47 1.28 3.26
N VAL A 39 3.63 1.92 3.38
CA VAL A 39 4.31 2.14 4.67
C VAL A 39 3.53 3.11 5.54
N ASP A 40 2.97 4.17 4.96
CA ASP A 40 2.10 5.12 5.66
C ASP A 40 0.86 4.43 6.24
N PHE A 41 0.20 3.60 5.44
CA PHE A 41 -0.93 2.79 5.88
C PHE A 41 -0.55 1.84 7.03
N LEU A 42 0.56 1.11 6.89
CA LEU A 42 1.01 0.14 7.89
C LEU A 42 1.53 0.77 9.18
N SER A 43 2.11 1.97 9.13
CA SER A 43 2.52 2.69 10.33
C SER A 43 1.35 3.37 11.06
N GLY A 44 0.28 3.72 10.33
CA GLY A 44 -0.92 4.34 10.88
C GLY A 44 -2.03 3.38 11.31
N GLN A 45 -1.95 2.09 10.97
CA GLN A 45 -2.98 1.12 11.36
C GLN A 45 -2.96 0.83 12.88
N LYS A 46 -4.12 0.49 13.43
CA LYS A 46 -4.30 0.28 14.87
C LYS A 46 -4.16 -1.18 15.32
N THR A 47 -4.18 -2.13 14.39
CA THR A 47 -4.16 -3.57 14.70
C THR A 47 -2.80 -4.04 15.20
N VAL A 48 -1.73 -3.62 14.50
CA VAL A 48 -0.34 -3.90 14.88
C VAL A 48 0.41 -2.58 14.78
N GLN A 49 0.94 -2.10 15.91
CA GLN A 49 1.76 -0.91 15.93
C GLN A 49 3.12 -1.26 15.32
N LEU A 50 3.42 -0.65 14.19
CA LEU A 50 4.71 -0.76 13.52
C LEU A 50 5.34 0.63 13.46
N SER A 51 6.62 0.72 13.81
CA SER A 51 7.40 1.89 13.44
C SER A 51 7.44 2.00 11.90
N ARG A 52 7.71 3.20 11.41
CA ARG A 52 7.87 3.45 9.97
C ARG A 52 8.93 2.54 9.34
N TYR A 53 10.00 2.24 10.08
CA TYR A 53 11.08 1.38 9.62
C TYR A 53 10.67 -0.11 9.56
N GLU A 54 9.95 -0.60 10.57
CA GLU A 54 9.40 -1.96 10.56
C GLU A 54 8.36 -2.14 9.46
N ALA A 55 7.50 -1.15 9.25
CA ALA A 55 6.53 -1.15 8.15
C ALA A 55 7.23 -1.18 6.79
N TYR A 56 8.31 -0.41 6.61
CA TYR A 56 9.11 -0.44 5.39
C TYR A 56 9.77 -1.81 5.17
N SER A 57 10.41 -2.36 6.22
CA SER A 57 11.03 -3.69 6.16
C SER A 57 10.01 -4.76 5.80
N LEU A 58 8.85 -4.77 6.46
CA LEU A 58 7.77 -5.70 6.19
C LEU A 58 7.26 -5.57 4.75
N THR A 59 7.03 -4.33 4.29
CA THR A 59 6.63 -4.05 2.91
C THR A 59 7.62 -4.65 1.92
N SER A 60 8.93 -4.46 2.15
CA SER A 60 9.95 -5.02 1.27
C SER A 60 9.99 -6.55 1.25
N MET A 61 9.53 -7.21 2.32
CA MET A 61 9.58 -8.67 2.44
C MET A 61 8.34 -9.36 1.87
N VAL A 62 7.15 -8.76 2.05
CA VAL A 62 5.88 -9.44 1.76
C VAL A 62 4.96 -8.69 0.80
N ALA A 63 5.23 -7.42 0.50
CA ALA A 63 4.39 -6.70 -0.45
C ALA A 63 4.71 -7.11 -1.89
N ASP A 64 3.66 -7.31 -2.69
CA ASP A 64 3.74 -7.55 -4.12
C ASP A 64 3.28 -6.28 -4.86
N CYS A 65 4.22 -5.57 -5.48
CA CYS A 65 3.93 -4.35 -6.23
C CYS A 65 3.90 -4.61 -7.73
N ARG A 66 2.78 -4.27 -8.36
CA ARG A 66 2.49 -4.56 -9.77
C ARG A 66 2.12 -3.29 -10.52
N VAL A 67 2.47 -3.28 -11.79
CA VAL A 67 2.09 -2.20 -12.71
C VAL A 67 0.59 -2.33 -13.02
N SER A 68 -0.16 -1.27 -12.76
CA SER A 68 -1.59 -1.18 -13.07
C SER A 68 -1.83 -0.79 -14.52
N GLN A 69 -1.13 0.25 -14.98
CA GLN A 69 -1.23 0.78 -16.35
C GLN A 69 -0.02 1.67 -16.68
N VAL A 70 0.35 1.72 -17.96
CA VAL A 70 1.49 2.51 -18.48
C VAL A 70 1.16 3.32 -19.73
N VAL A 71 -0.11 3.31 -20.14
CA VAL A 71 -0.55 3.86 -21.44
C VAL A 71 -1.12 5.27 -21.32
N ASP A 72 -1.51 5.69 -20.12
CA ASP A 72 -1.99 7.05 -19.87
C ASP A 72 -0.81 8.01 -19.59
N VAL A 73 -1.11 9.31 -19.55
CA VAL A 73 -0.13 10.36 -19.17
C VAL A 73 0.51 10.05 -17.81
N ARG A 74 -0.29 9.55 -16.86
CA ARG A 74 0.20 9.08 -15.55
C ARG A 74 0.20 7.57 -15.52
N LYS A 75 1.32 6.97 -15.17
CA LYS A 75 1.52 5.53 -15.00
C LYS A 75 1.09 5.14 -13.59
N GLY A 76 0.55 3.94 -13.44
CA GLY A 76 0.00 3.45 -12.17
C GLY A 76 0.71 2.20 -11.67
N VAL A 77 0.98 2.16 -10.37
CA VAL A 77 1.49 0.99 -9.65
C VAL A 77 0.60 0.73 -8.43
N HIS A 78 0.37 -0.54 -8.11
CA HIS A 78 -0.33 -0.94 -6.89
C HIS A 78 0.47 -1.98 -6.11
N CYS A 79 0.59 -1.78 -4.80
CA CYS A 79 1.25 -2.70 -3.88
C CYS A 79 0.20 -3.44 -3.05
N MET A 80 0.27 -4.77 -3.09
CA MET A 80 -0.64 -5.66 -2.37
C MET A 80 0.03 -6.17 -1.10
N MET A 81 -0.64 -5.94 0.03
CA MET A 81 -0.22 -6.41 1.36
C MET A 81 -1.18 -7.52 1.82
N PRO A 82 -0.72 -8.77 2.00
CA PRO A 82 -1.55 -9.86 2.46
C PRO A 82 -2.00 -9.66 3.91
N LYS A 83 -3.30 -9.75 4.17
CA LYS A 83 -3.86 -9.60 5.53
C LYS A 83 -3.46 -10.75 6.46
N SER A 84 -3.13 -11.92 5.90
CA SER A 84 -2.70 -13.11 6.64
C SER A 84 -1.50 -12.85 7.56
N VAL A 85 -0.65 -11.89 7.19
CA VAL A 85 0.52 -11.48 7.99
C VAL A 85 0.12 -10.86 9.33
N PHE A 86 -1.10 -10.33 9.43
CA PHE A 86 -1.61 -9.65 10.63
C PHE A 86 -2.61 -10.49 11.42
N VAL A 87 -2.89 -11.72 10.99
CA VAL A 87 -3.80 -12.62 11.72
C VAL A 87 -2.96 -13.54 12.59
N ALA A 88 -3.14 -13.46 13.91
CA ALA A 88 -2.55 -14.43 14.82
C ALA A 88 -3.03 -15.84 14.44
N LYS A 89 -2.11 -16.81 14.35
CA LYS A 89 -2.50 -18.22 14.37
C LYS A 89 -3.27 -18.46 15.67
N LYS A 90 -4.53 -18.85 15.53
CA LYS A 90 -5.34 -19.34 16.64
C LYS A 90 -4.85 -20.71 17.08
#